data_AF-A0A7J6U8E9-F1
#
_entry.id   AF-A0A7J6U8E9-F1
#
_cell.length_a   1.000
_cell.length_b   1.000
_cell.length_c   1.000
_cell.angle_alpha   90.00
_cell.angle_beta   90.00
_cell.angle_gamma   90.00
#
_symmetry.space_group_name_H-M   'P 1'
#
loop_
_entity.id
_entity.type
_entity.pdbx_description
1 polymer ?
#
loop_
_entity_poly.entity_id
_entity_poly.type
_entity_poly.pdbx_seq_one_letter_code
_entity_poly.pdbx_strand_id
1 'polypeptide(L)'
;MRLTAPVGYIWDKGTFFQTSSPFSDVQFPAMPDTDNAGADNELLFSELMFQAGKIYGFAAKGRIPDVSPTASTNAFFIEIGYTARQITERYASLVIPAPLVSSLIDCSVSYLSAKEGYIANLLVFSFHIVTPLTAGDGLIIKGDDNIKGFTFQQVCNPVEVEESLKLPAGGITCKSIYEQS
;
A
#
# COMPACT_ATOMS: atom_id res chain seq x y z
N MET A 1 -1.57 -3.66 26.18
CA MET A 1 -2.16 -3.67 24.82
C MET A 1 -1.05 -3.48 23.81
N ARG A 2 -1.18 -4.06 22.63
CA ARG A 2 -0.27 -3.83 21.50
C ARG A 2 -1.07 -3.37 20.29
N LEU A 3 -0.56 -2.36 19.58
CA LEU A 3 -1.00 -2.01 18.23
C LEU A 3 0.17 -2.29 17.28
N THR A 4 -0.05 -3.13 16.28
CA THR A 4 0.93 -3.45 15.24
C THR A 4 0.41 -2.94 13.90
N ALA A 5 1.19 -2.09 13.24
CA ALA A 5 0.94 -1.63 11.88
C ALA A 5 1.49 -2.63 10.85
N PRO A 6 1.09 -2.54 9.57
CA PRO A 6 1.70 -3.35 8.52
C PRO A 6 3.22 -3.18 8.47
N VAL A 7 3.92 -4.19 7.93
CA VAL A 7 5.37 -4.12 7.74
C VAL A 7 5.72 -2.89 6.87
N GLY A 8 6.76 -2.16 7.28
CA GLY A 8 7.22 -0.95 6.62
C GLY A 8 6.66 0.36 7.21
N TYR A 9 5.57 0.30 7.98
CA TYR A 9 5.13 1.43 8.78
C TYR A 9 6.12 1.70 9.91
N ILE A 10 6.31 2.96 10.27
CA ILE A 10 7.18 3.37 11.38
C ILE A 10 6.41 4.36 12.24
N TRP A 11 6.17 4.03 13.51
CA TRP A 11 5.56 4.98 14.44
C TRP A 11 6.57 6.04 14.88
N ASP A 12 6.09 7.27 14.98
CA ASP A 12 6.83 8.35 15.62
C ASP A 12 6.78 8.13 17.14
N LYS A 13 7.91 7.73 17.72
CA LYS A 13 8.06 7.45 19.15
C LYS A 13 8.22 8.74 19.99
N GLY A 14 8.07 9.92 19.38
CA GLY A 14 8.18 11.22 20.03
C GLY A 14 6.86 11.74 20.65
N THR A 15 6.76 13.05 20.80
CA THR A 15 5.66 13.76 21.48
C THR A 15 4.37 13.88 20.67
N PHE A 16 4.27 13.25 19.50
CA PHE A 16 3.13 13.36 18.60
C PHE A 16 1.96 12.44 18.96
N PHE A 17 2.06 11.69 20.06
CA PHE A 17 0.95 10.89 20.56
C PHE A 17 -0.09 11.80 21.23
N GLN A 18 -1.33 11.70 20.76
CA GLN A 18 -2.48 12.37 21.32
C GLN A 18 -3.35 11.34 22.04
N THR A 19 -3.62 11.57 23.31
CA THR A 19 -4.50 10.72 24.13
C THR A 19 -5.98 10.97 23.86
N SER A 20 -6.35 11.65 22.78
CA SER A 20 -7.75 11.89 22.41
C SER A 20 -7.91 11.80 20.91
N SER A 21 -9.10 11.40 20.47
CA SER A 21 -9.51 11.46 19.07
C SER A 21 -10.85 12.19 18.96
N PRO A 22 -11.29 12.61 17.76
CA PRO A 22 -12.61 13.22 17.59
C PRO A 22 -13.79 12.34 18.05
N PHE A 23 -13.56 11.04 18.23
CA PHE A 23 -14.58 10.05 18.58
C PHE A 23 -14.44 9.52 20.02
N SER A 24 -13.53 10.05 20.83
CA SER A 24 -13.32 9.58 22.22
C SER A 24 -14.13 10.40 23.22
N ASP A 25 -14.79 9.72 24.18
CA ASP A 25 -15.48 10.36 25.30
C ASP A 25 -14.51 10.88 26.36
N VAL A 26 -13.38 10.19 26.52
CA VAL A 26 -12.39 10.40 27.55
C VAL A 26 -10.98 10.23 26.99
N GLN A 27 -9.99 10.77 27.71
CA GLN A 27 -8.60 10.59 27.33
C GLN A 27 -8.16 9.13 27.46
N PHE A 28 -7.38 8.68 26.50
CA PHE A 28 -6.68 7.41 26.52
C PHE A 28 -5.76 7.34 27.75
N PRO A 29 -5.82 6.26 28.55
CA PRO A 29 -5.32 6.29 29.92
C PRO A 29 -3.79 6.15 30.04
N ALA A 30 -3.06 5.98 28.94
CA ALA A 30 -1.61 5.83 28.95
C ALA A 30 -0.95 6.37 27.68
N MET A 31 0.33 6.72 27.79
CA MET A 31 1.20 6.91 26.64
C MET A 31 1.76 5.56 26.18
N PRO A 32 2.14 5.42 24.90
CA PRO A 32 2.83 4.23 24.44
C PRO A 32 4.20 4.12 25.11
N ASP A 33 4.58 2.89 25.45
CA ASP A 33 5.90 2.52 25.93
C ASP A 33 6.86 2.43 24.74
N THR A 34 7.68 3.46 24.58
CA THR A 34 8.61 3.60 23.46
C THR A 34 9.89 2.81 23.65
N ASP A 35 10.22 2.45 24.90
CA ASP A 35 11.48 1.79 25.26
C ASP A 35 11.36 0.27 25.10
N ASN A 36 10.15 -0.28 25.29
CA ASN A 36 9.88 -1.71 25.22
C ASN A 36 9.14 -2.14 23.93
N ALA A 37 8.94 -1.24 22.97
CA ALA A 37 8.33 -1.59 21.68
C ALA A 37 9.25 -2.57 20.91
N GLY A 38 8.72 -3.75 20.56
CA GLY A 38 9.50 -4.83 19.95
C GLY A 38 9.91 -4.57 18.50
N ALA A 39 9.22 -3.66 17.81
CA ALA A 39 9.52 -3.23 16.45
C ALA A 39 9.06 -1.79 16.19
N ASP A 40 9.56 -1.18 15.11
CA ASP A 40 9.26 0.21 14.74
C ASP A 40 7.80 0.42 14.28
N ASN A 41 7.14 -0.65 13.83
CA ASN A 41 5.73 -0.66 13.45
C ASN A 41 4.80 -1.00 14.63
N GLU A 42 5.31 -1.05 15.87
CA GLU A 42 4.52 -1.38 17.06
C GLU A 42 4.41 -0.21 18.04
N LEU A 43 3.22 -0.07 18.64
CA LEU A 43 2.99 0.70 19.86
C LEU A 43 2.60 -0.26 20.97
N LEU A 44 3.34 -0.22 22.08
CA LEU A 44 3.08 -1.04 23.26
C LEU A 44 2.48 -0.17 24.38
N PHE A 45 1.55 -0.73 25.15
CA PHE A 45 0.97 -0.08 26.31
C PHE A 45 0.96 -1.06 27.48
N SER A 46 1.70 -0.74 28.53
CA SER A 46 2.01 -1.67 29.61
C SER A 46 0.83 -1.87 30.57
N GLU A 47 0.19 -0.78 31.00
CA GLU A 47 -0.98 -0.82 31.89
C GLU A 47 -2.08 0.09 31.36
N LEU A 48 -3.31 -0.44 31.24
CA LEU A 48 -4.48 0.31 30.80
C LEU A 48 -5.65 0.00 31.73
N MET A 49 -6.25 1.04 32.30
CA MET A 49 -7.47 0.93 33.08
C MET A 49 -8.61 1.59 32.32
N PHE A 50 -9.55 0.77 31.85
CA PHE A 50 -10.73 1.22 31.14
C PHE A 50 -11.94 1.29 32.07
N GLN A 51 -12.74 2.34 31.90
CA GLN A 51 -14.03 2.50 32.56
C GLN A 51 -15.12 1.92 31.65
N ALA A 52 -16.04 1.17 32.25
CA ALA A 52 -17.16 0.60 31.51
C ALA A 52 -18.03 1.70 30.88
N GLY A 53 -18.43 1.50 29.63
CA GLY A 53 -19.31 2.41 28.89
C GLY A 53 -18.63 3.70 28.37
N LYS A 54 -17.30 3.76 28.35
CA LYS A 54 -16.54 4.89 27.77
C LYS A 54 -15.85 4.51 26.47
N ILE A 55 -15.85 5.44 25.51
CA ILE A 55 -15.09 5.32 24.26
C ILE A 55 -13.73 5.97 24.44
N TYR A 56 -12.69 5.17 24.21
CA TYR A 56 -11.30 5.58 24.25
C TYR A 56 -10.73 5.67 22.84
N GLY A 57 -9.92 6.68 22.58
CA GLY A 57 -9.26 6.85 21.30
C GLY A 57 -7.97 7.65 21.46
N PHE A 58 -7.01 7.37 20.59
CA PHE A 58 -5.76 8.08 20.51
C PHE A 58 -5.42 8.35 19.05
N ALA A 59 -4.54 9.30 18.81
CA ALA A 59 -3.91 9.51 17.51
C ALA A 59 -2.40 9.42 17.67
N ALA A 60 -1.75 8.73 16.75
CA ALA A 60 -0.30 8.62 16.69
C ALA A 60 0.15 8.97 15.28
N LYS A 61 1.29 9.64 15.18
CA LYS A 61 1.91 9.92 13.89
C LYS A 61 2.74 8.72 13.47
N GLY A 62 2.60 8.30 12.22
CA GLY A 62 3.42 7.24 11.64
C GLY A 62 3.87 7.62 10.24
N ARG A 63 5.03 7.12 9.83
CA ARG A 63 5.48 7.13 8.45
C ARG A 63 4.89 5.91 7.74
N ILE A 64 4.23 6.17 6.63
CA ILE A 64 3.66 5.15 5.75
C ILE A 64 4.76 4.68 4.79
N PRO A 65 4.87 3.38 4.48
CA PRO A 65 5.84 2.87 3.51
C PRO A 65 5.48 3.30 2.08
N ASP A 66 6.49 3.37 1.22
CA ASP A 66 6.34 3.72 -0.20
C ASP A 66 5.75 2.58 -1.04
N VAL A 67 5.64 1.37 -0.48
CA VAL A 67 5.03 0.21 -1.14
C VAL A 67 4.24 -0.59 -0.11
N SER A 68 3.13 -1.16 -0.56
CA SER A 68 2.37 -2.11 0.27
C SER A 68 3.17 -3.40 0.44
N PRO A 69 3.15 -4.04 1.62
CA PRO A 69 3.84 -5.30 1.82
C PRO A 69 3.25 -6.39 0.92
N THR A 70 4.11 -7.09 0.16
CA THR A 70 3.73 -8.18 -0.75
C THR A 70 3.91 -9.57 -0.14
N ALA A 71 4.80 -9.69 0.85
CA ALA A 71 5.13 -10.95 1.53
C ALA A 71 4.51 -11.07 2.94
N SER A 72 3.69 -10.09 3.35
CA SER A 72 3.01 -10.08 4.65
C SER A 72 1.64 -9.43 4.56
N THR A 73 0.82 -9.63 5.59
CA THR A 73 -0.51 -9.02 5.67
C THR A 73 -0.44 -7.50 5.73
N ASN A 74 -1.19 -6.81 4.86
CA ASN A 74 -1.36 -5.37 4.91
C ASN A 74 -2.54 -4.98 5.83
N ALA A 75 -2.37 -5.13 7.14
CA ALA A 75 -3.40 -4.78 8.13
C ALA A 75 -2.79 -4.25 9.44
N PHE A 76 -3.59 -3.46 10.16
CA PHE A 76 -3.35 -3.10 11.54
C PHE A 76 -3.95 -4.15 12.47
N PHE A 77 -3.24 -4.48 13.55
CA PHE A 77 -3.66 -5.43 14.57
C PHE A 77 -3.69 -4.74 15.93
N ILE A 78 -4.78 -4.85 16.66
CA ILE A 78 -4.90 -4.37 18.04
C ILE A 78 -5.13 -5.58 18.94
N GLU A 79 -4.32 -5.74 19.98
CA GLU A 79 -4.37 -6.86 20.90
C GLU A 79 -4.42 -6.39 22.36
N ILE A 80 -5.43 -6.83 23.10
CA ILE A 80 -5.58 -6.61 24.53
C ILE A 80 -5.28 -7.94 25.25
N GLY A 81 -4.31 -7.92 26.17
CA GLY A 81 -3.77 -9.14 26.78
C GLY A 81 -2.67 -9.82 25.95
N TYR A 82 -1.99 -9.06 25.08
CA TYR A 82 -0.92 -9.59 24.20
C TYR A 82 0.17 -10.36 24.95
N THR A 83 0.59 -9.89 26.13
CA THR A 83 1.65 -10.53 26.93
C THR A 83 1.15 -11.74 27.75
N ALA A 84 -0.16 -12.01 27.71
CA ALA A 84 -0.75 -13.02 28.56
C ALA A 84 -0.48 -14.44 28.06
N ARG A 85 -0.08 -15.31 28.99
CA ARG A 85 0.21 -16.72 28.70
C ARG A 85 -1.04 -17.58 28.67
N GLN A 86 -2.05 -17.21 29.46
CA GLN A 86 -3.31 -17.94 29.54
C GLN A 86 -4.33 -17.37 28.54
N ILE A 87 -5.14 -18.23 27.93
CA ILE A 87 -6.16 -17.81 26.97
C ILE A 87 -7.23 -16.92 27.62
N THR A 88 -7.52 -17.14 28.90
CA THR A 88 -8.47 -16.36 29.71
C THR A 88 -8.05 -14.92 29.93
N GLU A 89 -6.78 -14.61 29.72
CA GLU A 89 -6.19 -13.28 29.91
C GLU A 89 -5.94 -12.56 28.55
N ARG A 90 -6.31 -13.20 27.43
CA ARG A 90 -6.29 -12.61 26.08
C ARG A 90 -7.66 -12.01 25.78
N TYR A 91 -7.88 -10.81 26.28
CA TYR A 91 -9.20 -10.20 26.33
C TYR A 91 -9.83 -9.94 24.96
N ALA A 92 -9.07 -9.44 23.98
CA ALA A 92 -9.60 -9.10 22.66
C ALA A 92 -8.50 -8.95 21.62
N SER A 93 -8.88 -9.14 20.35
CA SER A 93 -8.07 -8.79 19.19
C SER A 93 -8.95 -8.17 18.10
N LEU A 94 -8.40 -7.22 17.35
CA LEU A 94 -9.05 -6.62 16.19
C LEU A 94 -8.06 -6.54 15.03
N VAL A 95 -8.55 -6.77 13.81
CA VAL A 95 -7.79 -6.61 12.58
C VAL A 95 -8.48 -5.56 11.72
N ILE A 96 -7.74 -4.56 11.29
CA ILE A 96 -8.24 -3.48 10.43
C ILE A 96 -7.40 -3.48 9.15
N PRO A 97 -7.97 -3.81 7.98
CA PRO A 97 -7.23 -3.77 6.72
C PRO A 97 -6.62 -2.38 6.49
N ALA A 98 -5.36 -2.34 6.10
CA ALA A 98 -4.70 -1.10 5.74
C ALA A 98 -4.98 -0.78 4.26
N PRO A 99 -5.13 0.50 3.89
CA PRO A 99 -5.22 0.88 2.49
C PRO A 99 -3.92 0.48 1.77
N LEU A 100 -4.05 0.13 0.49
CA LEU A 100 -2.89 -0.07 -0.37
C LEU A 100 -2.24 1.29 -0.65
N VAL A 101 -0.91 1.33 -0.63
CA VAL A 101 -0.08 2.52 -0.86
C VAL A 101 0.81 2.27 -2.08
N SER A 102 0.82 3.24 -3.00
CA SER A 102 1.75 3.34 -4.14
C SER A 102 1.94 2.04 -4.90
N SER A 103 0.82 1.34 -5.17
CA SER A 103 0.83 0.07 -5.88
C SER A 103 0.23 0.22 -7.27
N LEU A 104 0.88 -0.44 -8.22
CA LEU A 104 0.27 -0.84 -9.48
C LEU A 104 -0.38 -2.21 -9.24
N ILE A 105 -1.69 -2.32 -9.42
CA ILE A 105 -2.43 -3.56 -9.30
C ILE A 105 -3.01 -3.95 -10.67
N ASP A 106 -3.38 -5.23 -10.82
CA ASP A 106 -3.93 -5.80 -12.06
C ASP A 106 -3.08 -5.53 -13.32
N CYS A 107 -1.76 -5.50 -13.12
CA CYS A 107 -0.81 -5.31 -14.21
C CYS A 107 -0.92 -6.47 -15.22
N SER A 108 -1.22 -6.14 -16.46
CA SER A 108 -1.23 -7.07 -17.58
C SER A 108 -0.54 -6.47 -18.80
N VAL A 109 0.06 -7.35 -19.60
CA VAL A 109 0.70 -6.99 -20.86
C VAL A 109 0.08 -7.83 -21.96
N SER A 110 -0.52 -7.16 -22.93
CA SER A 110 -1.04 -7.78 -24.15
C SER A 110 -0.17 -7.39 -25.34
N TYR A 111 -0.02 -8.28 -26.30
CA TYR A 111 0.79 -8.02 -27.49
C TYR A 111 0.09 -8.48 -28.76
N LEU A 112 0.31 -7.75 -29.84
CA LEU A 112 -0.02 -8.15 -31.20
C LEU A 112 1.28 -8.21 -31.99
N SER A 113 1.70 -9.43 -32.31
CA SER A 113 2.84 -9.69 -33.20
C SER A 113 2.36 -9.69 -34.64
N ALA A 114 3.18 -9.15 -35.54
CA ALA A 114 2.90 -9.21 -36.97
C ALA A 114 2.98 -10.64 -37.50
N LYS A 115 1.86 -11.36 -37.53
CA LYS A 115 1.71 -12.54 -38.39
C LYS A 115 1.31 -12.04 -39.78
N GLU A 116 2.21 -12.22 -40.74
CA GLU A 116 2.07 -11.96 -42.19
C GLU A 116 1.14 -10.78 -42.56
N GLY A 117 1.70 -9.56 -42.69
CA GLY A 117 0.98 -8.40 -43.25
C GLY A 117 0.90 -7.16 -42.36
N TYR A 118 1.32 -7.22 -41.10
CA TYR A 118 1.44 -6.04 -40.23
C TYR A 118 2.88 -5.51 -40.22
N ILE A 119 3.05 -4.19 -40.28
CA ILE A 119 4.37 -3.51 -40.32
C ILE A 119 4.96 -3.20 -38.93
N ALA A 120 4.26 -3.54 -37.84
CA ALA A 120 4.69 -3.20 -36.48
C ALA A 120 4.19 -4.22 -35.44
N ASN A 121 4.97 -4.35 -34.35
CA ASN A 121 4.55 -5.05 -33.15
C ASN A 121 3.92 -4.06 -32.17
N LEU A 122 2.75 -4.40 -31.64
CA LEU A 122 2.04 -3.57 -30.66
C LEU A 122 2.09 -4.21 -29.28
N LEU A 123 2.41 -3.41 -28.28
CA LEU A 123 2.35 -3.78 -26.87
C LEU A 123 1.33 -2.87 -26.18
N VAL A 124 0.47 -3.48 -25.37
CA VAL A 124 -0.52 -2.79 -24.53
C VAL A 124 -0.22 -3.15 -23.08
N PHE A 125 0.09 -2.13 -22.28
CA PHE A 125 0.26 -2.26 -20.84
C PHE A 125 -1.03 -1.77 -20.17
N SER A 126 -1.58 -2.57 -19.28
CA SER A 126 -2.77 -2.22 -18.50
C SER A 126 -2.47 -2.43 -17.02
N PHE A 127 -2.82 -1.46 -16.18
CA PHE A 127 -2.60 -1.49 -14.75
C PHE A 127 -3.57 -0.51 -14.09
N HIS A 128 -3.90 -0.72 -12.82
CA HIS A 128 -4.58 0.25 -11.98
C HIS A 128 -3.58 0.88 -11.02
N ILE A 129 -3.64 2.19 -10.86
CA ILE A 129 -2.83 2.91 -9.89
C ILE A 129 -3.71 3.17 -8.67
N VAL A 130 -3.31 2.63 -7.51
CA VAL A 130 -4.07 2.85 -6.27
C VAL A 130 -3.91 4.28 -5.75
N THR A 131 -2.72 4.85 -5.90
CA THR A 131 -2.43 6.22 -5.47
C THR A 131 -2.49 7.16 -6.68
N PRO A 132 -3.37 8.18 -6.69
CA PRO A 132 -3.47 9.10 -7.81
C PRO A 132 -2.12 9.76 -8.12
N LEU A 133 -1.76 9.82 -9.40
CA LEU A 133 -0.59 10.58 -9.85
C LEU A 133 -0.92 12.08 -9.76
N THR A 134 0.00 12.87 -9.22
CA THR A 134 -0.12 14.33 -9.19
C THR A 134 0.57 14.97 -10.40
N ALA A 135 0.42 16.29 -10.56
CA ALA A 135 1.01 17.00 -11.70
C ALA A 135 2.55 16.89 -11.67
N GLY A 136 3.12 16.25 -12.69
CA GLY A 136 4.57 16.01 -12.82
C GLY A 136 5.00 14.59 -12.45
N ASP A 137 4.11 13.79 -11.85
CA ASP A 137 4.35 12.37 -11.64
C ASP A 137 4.18 11.59 -12.94
N GLY A 138 4.79 10.41 -13.01
CA GLY A 138 4.72 9.56 -14.17
C GLY A 138 5.15 8.13 -13.89
N LEU A 139 4.82 7.25 -14.82
CA LEU A 139 5.22 5.85 -14.78
C LEU A 139 6.38 5.62 -15.74
N ILE A 140 7.40 4.93 -15.26
CA ILE A 140 8.57 4.57 -16.07
C ILE A 140 8.54 3.07 -16.32
N ILE A 141 8.34 2.68 -17.57
CA ILE A 141 8.45 1.29 -18.01
C ILE A 141 9.90 1.07 -18.48
N LYS A 142 10.65 0.25 -17.74
CA LYS A 142 12.01 -0.18 -18.10
C LYS A 142 11.98 -1.66 -18.41
N GLY A 143 12.60 -2.08 -19.50
CA GLY A 143 12.88 -3.51 -19.69
C GLY A 143 14.29 -3.87 -19.25
N ASP A 144 14.59 -5.17 -19.35
CA ASP A 144 15.84 -5.80 -18.93
C ASP A 144 16.85 -5.96 -20.08
N ASP A 145 17.94 -6.69 -19.83
CA ASP A 145 18.97 -6.96 -20.84
C ASP A 145 18.45 -7.77 -22.05
N ASN A 146 17.33 -8.47 -21.91
CA ASN A 146 16.76 -9.34 -22.95
C ASN A 146 15.93 -8.57 -23.98
N ILE A 147 15.64 -7.28 -23.74
CA ILE A 147 14.91 -6.41 -24.67
C ILE A 147 15.80 -5.39 -25.39
N LYS A 148 17.12 -5.59 -25.39
CA LYS A 148 18.06 -4.74 -26.14
C LYS A 148 17.65 -4.68 -27.63
N GLY A 149 17.39 -3.46 -28.12
CA GLY A 149 16.92 -3.20 -29.49
C GLY A 149 15.42 -2.89 -29.61
N PHE A 150 14.64 -3.06 -28.54
CA PHE A 150 13.27 -2.55 -28.49
C PHE A 150 13.27 -1.08 -28.07
N THR A 151 12.81 -0.22 -28.96
CA THR A 151 12.61 1.21 -28.66
C THR A 151 11.15 1.58 -28.84
N PHE A 152 10.61 2.37 -27.90
CA PHE A 152 9.32 3.02 -28.09
C PHE A 152 9.55 4.24 -28.98
N GLN A 153 8.96 4.24 -30.18
CA GLN A 153 9.17 5.34 -31.15
C GLN A 153 8.48 6.65 -30.74
N GLN A 154 7.53 6.59 -29.80
CA GLN A 154 6.77 7.74 -29.35
C GLN A 154 6.59 7.69 -27.83
N VAL A 155 6.52 8.87 -27.22
CA VAL A 155 6.14 9.02 -25.82
C VAL A 155 4.71 8.50 -25.67
N CYS A 156 4.52 7.48 -24.85
CA CYS A 156 3.19 6.95 -24.56
C CYS A 156 2.50 7.89 -23.57
N ASN A 157 1.43 8.54 -24.01
CA ASN A 157 0.58 9.37 -23.15
C ASN A 157 -0.53 8.49 -22.58
N PRO A 158 -0.56 8.16 -21.28
CA PRO A 158 -1.62 7.37 -20.66
C PRO A 158 -3.00 8.03 -20.82
N VAL A 159 -4.03 7.20 -20.93
CA VAL A 159 -5.43 7.53 -21.24
C VAL A 159 -6.20 6.61 -20.31
N GLU A 160 -7.13 7.20 -19.58
CA GLU A 160 -7.97 6.49 -18.64
C GLU A 160 -8.78 5.42 -19.39
N VAL A 161 -8.70 4.17 -18.93
CA VAL A 161 -9.42 3.06 -19.55
C VAL A 161 -10.79 2.95 -18.88
N GLU A 162 -11.87 3.18 -19.63
CA GLU A 162 -13.22 2.89 -19.12
C GLU A 162 -13.40 1.37 -18.92
N GLU A 163 -13.88 0.96 -17.74
CA GLU A 163 -14.08 -0.44 -17.29
C GLU A 163 -14.90 -1.32 -18.26
N SER A 164 -15.63 -0.73 -19.21
CA SER A 164 -16.54 -1.44 -20.11
C SER A 164 -15.88 -2.02 -21.38
N LEU A 165 -14.61 -1.70 -21.67
CA LEU A 165 -13.96 -2.10 -22.91
C LEU A 165 -13.20 -3.43 -22.78
N LYS A 166 -13.82 -4.52 -23.26
CA LYS A 166 -13.07 -5.71 -23.71
C LYS A 166 -12.17 -5.30 -24.87
N LEU A 167 -10.92 -4.94 -24.56
CA LEU A 167 -9.94 -4.28 -25.43
C LEU A 167 -10.47 -2.94 -25.98
N PRO A 168 -9.87 -1.80 -25.63
CA PRO A 168 -10.40 -0.54 -26.09
C PRO A 168 -10.13 -0.35 -27.58
N ALA A 169 -11.17 -0.01 -28.33
CA ALA A 169 -11.10 0.70 -29.61
C ALA A 169 -10.50 2.13 -29.47
N GLY A 170 -9.64 2.33 -28.47
CA GLY A 170 -9.05 3.60 -28.06
C GLY A 170 -7.90 3.43 -27.07
N GLY A 171 -7.29 2.25 -26.99
CA GLY A 171 -6.09 2.03 -26.16
C GLY A 171 -4.88 2.74 -26.75
N ILE A 172 -4.02 3.25 -25.88
CA ILE A 172 -2.75 3.84 -26.32
C ILE A 172 -1.89 2.75 -26.90
N THR A 173 -1.54 2.99 -28.15
CA THR A 173 -0.72 2.08 -28.92
C THR A 173 0.73 2.55 -28.76
N CYS A 174 1.52 1.85 -27.95
CA CYS A 174 2.96 2.04 -27.94
C CYS A 174 3.56 1.25 -29.10
N LYS A 175 4.02 1.96 -30.14
CA LYS A 175 4.71 1.35 -31.29
C LYS A 175 6.16 1.09 -30.91
N SER A 176 6.57 -0.18 -30.98
CA SER A 176 7.99 -0.53 -30.95
C SER A 176 8.45 -0.95 -32.33
N ILE A 177 9.65 -0.50 -32.72
CA ILE A 177 10.37 -1.03 -33.88
C ILE A 177 11.56 -1.82 -33.37
N TYR A 178 11.77 -2.98 -33.97
CA TYR A 178 12.97 -3.77 -33.81
C TYR A 178 13.93 -3.43 -34.95
N GLU A 179 15.07 -2.81 -34.63
CA GLU A 179 16.14 -2.59 -35.59
C GLU A 179 17.11 -3.77 -35.52
N GLN A 180 17.21 -4.55 -36.61
CA GLN A 180 18.26 -5.54 -36.77
C GLN A 180 19.55 -4.82 -37.20
N SER A 181 20.59 -4.90 -36.37
CA SER A 181 21.97 -4.51 -36.72
C SER A 181 22.65 -5.55 -37.57
#